data_AF-A0A919SWU8-F1
#
_entry.id   AF-A0A919SWU8-F1
#
_cell.length_a   1.000
_cell.length_b   1.000
_cell.length_c   1.000
_cell.angle_alpha   90.00
_cell.angle_beta   90.00
_cell.angle_gamma   90.00
#
_symmetry.space_group_name_H-M   'P 1'
#
loop_
_entity.id
_entity.type
_entity.pdbx_description
1 polymer ?
#
loop_
_entity_poly.entity_id
_entity_poly.type
_entity_poly.pdbx_seq_one_letter_code
_entity_poly.pdbx_strand_id
1 'polypeptide(L)'
;MVSGYIEPGNVVAFLQWLSLYIDHPHDDLDQVALAGALKPTDSDDPAAWFEYPLAGTPDLLVRMAREVGSVGVHVEVVGEIDPVLTARIETLMDVYW
;
A
#
# COMPACT_ATOMS: atom_id res chain seq x y z
N MET A 1 7.64 1.66 10.26
CA MET A 1 7.35 0.97 8.98
C MET A 1 6.58 -0.28 9.30
N VAL A 2 5.51 -0.53 8.55
CA VAL A 2 4.71 -1.76 8.60
C VAL A 2 4.73 -2.36 7.20
N SER A 3 4.94 -3.67 7.07
CA SER A 3 4.97 -4.33 5.76
C SER A 3 4.16 -5.62 5.78
N GLY A 4 3.65 -5.97 4.60
CA GLY A 4 2.80 -7.14 4.43
C GLY A 4 2.41 -7.31 2.97
N TYR A 5 1.46 -8.19 2.73
CA TYR A 5 1.00 -8.46 1.38
C TYR A 5 -0.48 -8.17 1.22
N ILE A 6 -0.87 -7.76 0.02
CA ILE A 6 -2.24 -7.43 -0.36
C ILE A 6 -2.60 -8.20 -1.63
N GLU A 7 -3.83 -8.72 -1.69
CA GLU A 7 -4.39 -9.29 -2.93
C GLU A 7 -4.37 -8.22 -4.03
N PRO A 8 -3.92 -8.51 -5.26
CA PRO A 8 -3.85 -7.51 -6.34
C PRO A 8 -5.18 -6.80 -6.61
N GLY A 9 -6.31 -7.49 -6.42
CA GLY A 9 -7.66 -6.94 -6.57
C GLY A 9 -8.10 -5.99 -5.44
N ASN A 10 -7.37 -5.97 -4.33
CA ASN A 10 -7.73 -5.22 -3.12
C ASN A 10 -6.84 -4.00 -2.87
N VAL A 11 -5.78 -3.79 -3.66
CA VAL A 11 -4.81 -2.70 -3.41
C VAL A 11 -5.46 -1.31 -3.36
N VAL A 12 -6.42 -1.03 -4.25
CA VAL A 12 -7.15 0.25 -4.22
C VAL A 12 -7.96 0.40 -2.94
N ALA A 13 -8.69 -0.64 -2.54
CA ALA A 13 -9.49 -0.62 -1.30
C ALA A 13 -8.59 -0.44 -0.07
N PHE A 14 -7.43 -1.12 -0.04
CA PHE A 14 -6.41 -0.93 0.98
C PHE A 14 -5.96 0.55 1.06
N LEU A 15 -5.59 1.17 -0.07
CA LEU A 15 -5.15 2.58 -0.10
C LEU A 15 -6.26 3.55 0.31
N GLN A 16 -7.51 3.27 -0.04
CA GLN A 16 -8.67 4.06 0.38
C GLN A 16 -8.82 4.06 1.91
N TRP A 17 -8.83 2.88 2.53
CA TRP A 17 -8.94 2.77 3.99
C TRP A 17 -7.73 3.35 4.72
N LEU A 18 -6.52 3.14 4.19
CA LEU A 18 -5.32 3.73 4.75
C LEU A 18 -5.37 5.26 4.72
N SER A 19 -5.87 5.85 3.63
CA SER A 19 -6.04 7.31 3.51
C SER A 19 -7.02 7.85 4.55
N LEU A 20 -8.10 7.11 4.85
CA LEU A 20 -9.05 7.49 5.90
C LEU A 20 -8.43 7.46 7.31
N TYR A 21 -7.47 6.57 7.58
CA TYR A 21 -6.79 6.53 8.88
C TYR A 21 -5.90 7.73 9.16
N ILE A 22 -5.53 8.48 8.12
CA ILE A 22 -4.65 9.65 8.22
C ILE A 22 -5.37 10.94 7.77
N ASP A 23 -6.70 10.95 7.74
CA ASP A 23 -7.51 12.10 7.32
C ASP A 23 -7.13 12.67 5.92
N HIS A 24 -6.59 11.82 5.04
CA HIS A 24 -6.26 12.19 3.67
C HIS A 24 -7.49 12.02 2.77
N PRO A 25 -7.93 13.05 2.03
CA PRO A 25 -8.98 12.90 1.05
C PRO A 25 -8.46 12.01 -0.09
N HIS A 26 -8.91 10.76 -0.12
CA HIS A 26 -8.53 9.85 -1.19
C HIS A 26 -9.25 10.27 -2.47
N ASP A 27 -8.49 10.69 -3.48
CA ASP A 27 -9.00 10.83 -4.85
C ASP A 27 -9.32 9.43 -5.40
N ASP A 28 -10.40 9.30 -6.19
CA ASP A 28 -10.81 8.03 -6.80
C ASP A 28 -9.66 7.44 -7.65
N LEU A 29 -8.84 6.58 -7.04
CA LEU A 29 -7.73 5.94 -7.72
C LEU A 29 -8.26 4.85 -8.66
N ASP A 30 -7.96 4.98 -9.95
CA ASP A 30 -8.38 4.01 -10.96
C ASP A 30 -7.61 2.68 -10.78
N GLN A 31 -8.35 1.60 -10.53
CA GLN A 31 -7.79 0.28 -10.30
C GLN A 31 -7.04 -0.29 -11.51
N VAL A 32 -7.49 0.00 -12.73
CA VAL A 32 -6.83 -0.45 -13.96
C VAL A 32 -5.52 0.31 -14.14
N ALA A 33 -5.50 1.61 -13.84
CA ALA A 33 -4.30 2.43 -13.88
C ALA A 33 -3.26 1.94 -12.87
N LEU A 34 -3.66 1.69 -11.61
CA LEU A 34 -2.76 1.17 -10.58
C LEU A 34 -2.23 -0.23 -10.95
N ALA A 35 -3.10 -1.13 -11.42
CA ALA A 35 -2.66 -2.45 -11.89
C ALA A 35 -1.65 -2.33 -13.04
N GLY A 36 -1.82 -1.34 -13.93
CA GLY A 36 -0.86 -1.01 -14.97
C GLY A 36 0.49 -0.53 -14.42
N ALA A 37 0.47 0.34 -13.42
CA ALA A 37 1.67 0.88 -12.77
C ALA A 37 2.45 -0.17 -11.95
N LEU A 38 1.77 -1.20 -11.43
CA LEU A 38 2.40 -2.31 -10.71
C LEU A 38 2.96 -3.40 -11.65
N LYS A 39 2.54 -3.49 -12.91
CA LYS A 39 3.07 -4.52 -13.84
C LYS A 39 4.61 -4.59 -13.93
N PRO A 40 5.34 -3.47 -14.03
CA PRO A 40 6.80 -3.48 -14.15
C PRO A 40 7.55 -3.58 -12.81
N THR A 41 6.85 -3.65 -11.66
CA THR A 41 7.51 -3.70 -10.34
C THR A 41 7.95 -5.10 -9.97
N ASP A 42 8.98 -5.18 -9.12
CA ASP A 42 9.55 -6.42 -8.59
C ASP A 42 10.01 -6.18 -7.15
N SER A 43 9.51 -6.96 -6.19
CA SER A 43 9.87 -6.82 -4.78
C SER A 43 11.32 -7.22 -4.50
N ASP A 44 11.92 -8.06 -5.35
CA ASP A 44 13.31 -8.49 -5.22
C ASP A 44 14.32 -7.46 -5.78
N ASP A 45 13.84 -6.50 -6.57
CA ASP A 45 14.63 -5.37 -7.06
C ASP A 45 14.28 -4.08 -6.29
N PRO A 46 15.16 -3.59 -5.39
CA PRO A 46 14.93 -2.38 -4.63
C PRO A 46 14.65 -1.12 -5.47
N ALA A 47 15.07 -1.10 -6.74
CA ALA A 47 14.83 0.01 -7.67
C ALA A 47 13.50 -0.10 -8.42
N ALA A 48 12.82 -1.25 -8.36
CA ALA A 48 11.59 -1.54 -9.10
C ALA A 48 10.33 -1.45 -8.22
N TRP A 49 10.29 -0.54 -7.25
CA TRP A 49 9.12 -0.30 -6.41
C TRP A 49 8.30 0.88 -6.93
N PHE A 50 6.97 0.75 -6.86
CA PHE A 50 6.08 1.88 -7.10
C PHE A 50 5.83 2.62 -5.79
N GLU A 51 6.02 3.93 -5.81
CA GLU A 51 5.85 4.79 -4.64
C GLU A 51 4.57 5.62 -4.75
N TYR A 52 3.77 5.59 -3.70
CA TYR A 52 2.51 6.31 -3.61
C TYR A 52 2.46 7.14 -2.32
N PRO A 53 2.76 8.44 -2.40
CA PRO A 53 2.69 9.32 -1.23
C PRO A 53 1.24 9.60 -0.85
N LEU A 54 0.95 9.56 0.45
CA LEU A 54 -0.32 9.92 1.06
C LEU A 54 -0.10 11.13 1.97
N ALA A 55 -0.58 12.29 1.52
CA ALA A 55 -0.42 13.57 2.21
C ALA A 55 -1.51 13.77 3.27
N GLY A 56 -1.45 12.98 4.34
CA GLY A 56 -2.38 13.01 5.47
C GLY A 56 -1.74 13.52 6.76
N THR A 57 -2.34 13.19 7.90
CA THR A 57 -1.79 13.45 9.23
C THR A 57 -1.76 12.14 10.01
N PRO A 58 -0.62 11.44 10.11
CA PRO A 58 0.70 11.79 9.56
C PRO A 58 0.84 11.55 8.05
N ASP A 59 1.85 12.15 7.43
CA ASP A 59 2.25 11.83 6.06
C ASP A 59 2.79 10.39 5.99
N LEU A 60 2.33 9.63 4.99
CA LEU A 60 2.79 8.27 4.73
C LEU A 60 3.30 8.12 3.30
N LEU A 61 4.29 7.25 3.13
CA LEU A 61 4.74 6.75 1.83
C LEU A 61 4.39 5.27 1.74
N VAL A 62 3.59 4.90 0.75
CA VAL A 62 3.27 3.51 0.47
C VAL A 62 4.15 3.04 -0.69
N ARG A 63 5.02 2.06 -0.44
CA ARG A 63 5.83 1.42 -1.47
C ARG A 63 5.17 0.09 -1.81
N MET A 64 5.00 -0.19 -3.11
CA MET A 64 4.30 -1.37 -3.60
C MET A 64 5.10 -2.04 -4.70
N ALA A 65 5.26 -3.36 -4.61
CA ALA A 65 5.92 -4.14 -5.64
C ALA A 65 5.28 -5.52 -5.79
N ARG A 66 5.31 -6.07 -7.01
CA ARG A 66 4.88 -7.45 -7.23
C ARG A 66 5.95 -8.41 -6.74
N GLU A 67 5.53 -9.52 -6.14
CA GLU A 67 6.46 -10.60 -5.80
C GLU A 67 6.48 -11.62 -6.94
N VAL A 68 7.65 -11.82 -7.57
CA VAL A 68 7.81 -12.73 -8.71
C VAL A 68 7.65 -14.18 -8.25
N GLY A 69 6.59 -14.84 -8.72
CA GLY A 69 6.26 -16.22 -8.34
C GLY A 69 5.23 -16.35 -7.23
N SER A 70 4.72 -15.21 -6.71
CA SER A 70 3.61 -15.12 -5.77
C SER A 70 2.43 -14.41 -6.43
N VAL A 71 1.25 -14.53 -5.82
CA VAL A 71 0.04 -13.84 -6.26
C VAL A 71 -0.15 -12.49 -5.57
N GLY A 72 0.69 -12.15 -4.58
CA GLY A 72 0.57 -10.94 -3.77
C GLY A 72 1.25 -9.70 -4.34
N VAL A 73 0.77 -8.54 -3.89
CA VAL A 73 1.52 -7.28 -3.95
C VAL A 73 2.16 -7.07 -2.58
N HIS A 74 3.49 -6.99 -2.53
CA HIS A 74 4.21 -6.61 -1.33
C HIS A 74 4.02 -5.10 -1.12
N VAL A 75 3.58 -4.73 0.08
CA VAL A 75 3.33 -3.35 0.48
C VAL A 75 4.17 -3.00 1.70
N GLU A 76 4.82 -1.85 1.65
CA GLU A 76 5.47 -1.20 2.79
C GLU A 76 4.82 0.16 3.05
N VAL A 77 4.39 0.39 4.29
CA VAL A 77 3.89 1.69 4.74
C VAL A 77 4.96 2.34 5.62
N VAL A 78 5.48 3.48 5.16
CA VAL A 78 6.59 4.21 5.77
C VAL A 78 6.10 5.58 6.23
N GLY A 79 6.46 6.00 7.45
CA GLY A 79 6.09 7.29 8.02
C GLY A 79 6.18 7.30 9.54
N GLU A 80 5.68 8.37 10.16
CA GLU A 80 5.52 8.45 11.61
C GLU A 80 4.30 7.63 12.05
N ILE A 81 4.50 6.34 12.30
CA ILE A 81 3.40 5.41 12.59
C ILE A 81 3.41 5.08 14.07
N ASP A 82 2.40 5.55 14.80
CA ASP A 82 2.22 5.22 16.22
C ASP A 82 1.71 3.76 16.40
N PRO A 83 1.69 3.22 17.64
CA PRO A 83 1.24 1.85 17.88
C PRO A 83 -0.24 1.57 17.52
N VAL A 84 -1.12 2.57 17.61
CA VAL A 84 -2.53 2.42 17.26
C VAL A 84 -2.69 2.34 15.74
N LEU A 85 -2.00 3.22 15.01
CA LEU A 85 -1.98 3.21 13.56
C LEU A 85 -1.29 1.95 13.03
N THR A 86 -0.23 1.48 13.69
CA THR A 86 0.42 0.19 13.39
C THR A 86 -0.59 -0.94 13.40
N ALA A 87 -1.32 -1.11 14.51
CA ALA A 87 -2.31 -2.19 14.64
C ALA A 87 -3.43 -2.09 13.61
N ARG A 88 -3.84 -0.87 13.24
CA ARG A 88 -4.84 -0.65 12.18
C ARG A 88 -4.33 -1.04 10.80
N ILE A 89 -3.08 -0.70 10.47
CA ILE A 89 -2.44 -1.07 9.19
C ILE A 89 -2.27 -2.59 9.11
N GLU A 90 -1.77 -3.23 10.17
CA GLU A 90 -1.62 -4.69 10.24
C GLU A 90 -2.97 -5.39 10.05
N THR A 91 -4.01 -4.93 10.76
CA THR A 91 -5.37 -5.45 10.59
C THR A 91 -5.88 -5.26 9.16
N LEU A 92 -5.57 -4.13 8.53
CA LEU A 92 -5.97 -3.84 7.17
C LEU A 92 -5.27 -4.77 6.17
N MET A 93 -3.99 -5.07 6.39
CA MET A 93 -3.22 -6.04 5.59
C MET A 93 -3.81 -7.45 5.72
N ASP A 94 -4.15 -7.88 6.94
CA ASP A 94 -4.76 -9.18 7.18
C ASP A 94 -6.14 -9.34 6.50
N VAL A 95 -6.91 -8.25 6.40
CA VAL A 95 -8.25 -8.26 5.78
C VAL A 95 -8.20 -8.30 4.26
N TYR A 96 -7.16 -7.71 3.66
CA TYR A 96 -7.06 -7.50 2.21
C TYR A 96 -6.02 -8.38 1.51
N TRP A 97 -5.43 -9.35 2.22
CA TRP A 97 -4.59 -10.41 1.65
C TRP A 97 -5.37 -11.39 0.76
#